data_AF-A0ABD0LG45-F1
#
_entry.id   AF-A0ABD0LG45-F1
#
_cell.length_a   1.000
_cell.length_b   1.000
_cell.length_c   1.000
_cell.angle_alpha   90.00
_cell.angle_beta   90.00
_cell.angle_gamma   90.00
#
_symmetry.space_group_name_H-M   'P 1'
#
loop_
_entity.id
_entity.type
_entity.pdbx_description
1 polymer ?
#
loop_
_entity_poly.entity_id
_entity_poly.type
_entity_poly.pdbx_seq_one_letter_code
_entity_poly.pdbx_strand_id
1 'polypeptide(L)'
;MPTLATCLLVSYLVVSGVFSLLLSDDHVSEKKGVGISHRSLLCGDFDVYRGRVAWWYDWGDNPTYWTSNTQYSGCGDLLENRVAMVWGWSSRHNGHVIPSDAHYILGYNEPNNPDQAHLTPAEAASHWPEIERMAGNRPLVGPSAILCGHVKCDETLWEWMDHFFQLCHGCRVDYLAAHLYKGNAQKEMAFLERMYQRYHKKIWVTEFALPNNHTEEAQINYMKEILPRLEASPIVARYAWFSSRHLKDAFVMHTASLLEANSSTLTPVGKFYLDFHRSG
;
A
#
# COMPACT_ATOMS: atom_id res chain seq x y z
N MET A 1 20.65 75.14 -40.81
CA MET A 1 19.78 74.20 -41.54
C MET A 1 20.57 72.91 -41.75
N PRO A 2 20.03 71.68 -41.61
CA PRO A 2 19.15 71.12 -40.58
C PRO A 2 19.79 69.89 -39.86
N THR A 3 19.10 69.42 -38.80
CA THR A 3 18.91 68.00 -38.35
C THR A 3 20.10 67.11 -37.96
N LEU A 4 20.15 66.68 -36.68
CA LEU A 4 19.55 65.43 -36.14
C LEU A 4 20.16 65.16 -34.74
N ALA A 5 19.34 65.19 -33.70
CA ALA A 5 19.71 64.77 -32.35
C ALA A 5 19.19 63.35 -32.11
N THR A 6 20.09 62.41 -31.84
CA THR A 6 19.76 61.03 -31.51
C THR A 6 19.71 60.88 -29.98
N CYS A 7 18.53 60.62 -29.44
CA CYS A 7 18.33 60.20 -28.05
C CYS A 7 18.88 58.78 -27.83
N LEU A 8 19.73 58.60 -26.82
CA LEU A 8 20.04 57.29 -26.23
C LEU A 8 19.51 57.29 -24.79
N LEU A 9 18.39 56.58 -24.59
CA LEU A 9 17.83 56.24 -23.28
C LEU A 9 18.58 55.02 -22.74
N VAL A 10 19.28 55.18 -21.62
CA VAL A 10 19.81 54.07 -20.82
C VAL A 10 18.73 53.68 -19.82
N SER A 11 18.03 52.58 -20.09
CA SER A 11 17.06 51.97 -19.18
C SER A 11 17.76 51.02 -18.20
N TYR A 12 17.74 51.36 -16.92
CA TYR A 12 18.13 50.46 -15.83
C TYR A 12 16.99 49.45 -15.59
N LEU A 13 17.26 48.17 -15.88
CA LEU A 13 16.40 47.04 -15.50
C LEU A 13 16.63 46.72 -14.02
N VAL A 14 15.64 47.03 -13.19
CA VAL A 14 15.52 46.45 -11.84
C VAL A 14 14.97 45.04 -12.01
N VAL A 15 15.84 44.04 -11.86
CA VAL A 15 15.41 42.63 -11.79
C VAL A 15 14.76 42.41 -10.42
N SER A 16 13.44 42.49 -10.35
CA SER A 16 12.72 41.99 -9.18
C SER A 16 12.78 40.46 -9.20
N GLY A 17 13.65 39.89 -8.36
CA GLY A 17 13.67 38.46 -8.11
C GLY A 17 12.32 38.03 -7.53
N VAL A 18 11.56 37.24 -8.29
CA VAL A 18 10.47 36.47 -7.74
C VAL A 18 11.11 35.34 -6.94
N PHE A 19 11.20 35.52 -5.63
CA PHE A 19 11.33 34.38 -4.72
C PHE A 19 10.07 33.54 -4.92
N SER A 20 10.16 32.48 -5.72
CA SER A 20 9.22 31.37 -5.63
C SER A 20 9.38 30.79 -4.23
N LEU A 21 8.51 31.21 -3.31
CA LEU A 21 8.15 30.40 -2.16
C LEU A 21 7.75 29.03 -2.75
N LEU A 22 8.59 28.03 -2.52
CA LEU A 22 8.18 26.64 -2.64
C LEU A 22 7.07 26.47 -1.61
N LEU A 23 5.82 26.61 -2.08
CA LEU A 23 4.68 26.03 -1.38
C LEU A 23 5.03 24.56 -1.23
N SER A 24 5.15 24.07 0.01
CA SER A 24 5.11 22.63 0.23
C SER A 24 3.77 22.19 -0.33
N ASP A 25 3.78 21.45 -1.42
CA ASP A 25 2.57 20.78 -1.89
C ASP A 25 2.14 19.84 -0.76
N ASP A 26 1.14 20.27 0.02
CA ASP A 26 0.39 19.47 0.99
C ASP A 26 -0.42 18.36 0.29
N HIS A 27 0.10 17.82 -0.81
CA HIS A 27 -0.48 16.72 -1.51
C HIS A 27 -0.17 15.43 -0.75
N VAL A 28 -1.22 14.63 -0.55
CA VAL A 28 -1.11 13.27 -0.03
C VAL A 28 -0.13 12.51 -0.90
N SER A 29 0.86 11.86 -0.26
CA SER A 29 1.78 11.00 -1.00
C SER A 29 1.01 9.93 -1.78
N GLU A 30 1.28 9.84 -3.08
CA GLU A 30 0.71 8.79 -3.95
C GLU A 30 1.09 7.37 -3.49
N LYS A 31 2.14 7.25 -2.66
CA LYS A 31 2.58 5.98 -2.08
C LYS A 31 1.70 5.55 -0.91
N LYS A 32 1.13 6.48 -0.14
CA LYS A 32 0.47 6.22 1.13
C LYS A 32 -0.92 5.60 0.93
N GLY A 33 -1.13 4.44 1.54
CA GLY A 33 -2.43 3.76 1.56
C GLY A 33 -2.76 3.14 2.90
N VAL A 34 -3.86 2.41 2.98
CA VAL A 34 -4.30 1.77 4.22
C VAL A 34 -5.06 0.46 3.92
N GLY A 35 -4.83 -0.56 4.75
CA GLY A 35 -5.66 -1.75 4.77
C GLY A 35 -6.91 -1.53 5.62
N ILE A 36 -8.10 -1.63 5.01
CA ILE A 36 -9.39 -1.43 5.67
C ILE A 36 -10.18 -2.73 5.65
N SER A 37 -10.34 -3.35 6.82
CA SER A 37 -11.07 -4.61 6.91
C SER A 37 -12.55 -4.36 7.13
N HIS A 38 -13.37 -5.07 6.34
CA HIS A 38 -14.81 -5.06 6.47
C HIS A 38 -15.33 -5.66 7.79
N ARG A 39 -14.48 -6.40 8.52
CA ARG A 39 -14.81 -7.02 9.80
C ARG A 39 -14.83 -6.03 10.97
N SER A 40 -14.29 -4.83 10.77
CA SER A 40 -14.11 -3.82 11.82
C SER A 40 -14.50 -2.40 11.37
N LEU A 41 -15.14 -2.25 10.20
CA LEU A 41 -15.54 -0.94 9.71
C LEU A 41 -16.75 -0.40 10.49
N LEU A 42 -16.74 0.90 10.79
CA LEU A 42 -17.89 1.68 11.25
C LEU A 42 -18.26 2.74 10.22
N CYS A 43 -19.54 3.15 10.16
CA CYS A 43 -19.93 4.32 9.36
C CYS A 43 -19.10 5.54 9.79
N GLY A 44 -18.60 6.30 8.81
CA GLY A 44 -17.73 7.46 9.03
C GLY A 44 -16.23 7.16 8.96
N ASP A 45 -15.81 5.89 9.01
CA ASP A 45 -14.39 5.54 8.96
C ASP A 45 -13.74 5.97 7.62
N PHE A 46 -14.46 5.85 6.50
CA PHE A 46 -13.96 6.31 5.21
C PHE A 46 -13.74 7.83 5.16
N ASP A 47 -14.55 8.63 5.85
CA ASP A 47 -14.38 10.08 5.86
C ASP A 47 -13.06 10.51 6.52
N VAL A 48 -12.58 9.72 7.49
CA VAL A 48 -11.30 9.98 8.18
C VAL A 48 -10.11 9.88 7.23
N TYR A 49 -10.20 9.02 6.22
CA TYR A 49 -9.12 8.77 5.26
C TYR A 49 -9.21 9.59 3.98
N ARG A 50 -10.39 10.18 3.70
CA ARG A 50 -10.65 10.90 2.45
C ARG A 50 -9.71 12.09 2.32
N GLY A 51 -8.95 12.13 1.21
CA GLY A 51 -7.93 13.16 1.00
C GLY A 51 -6.74 13.09 1.95
N ARG A 52 -6.51 11.93 2.62
CA ARG A 52 -5.36 11.71 3.52
C ARG A 52 -4.54 10.47 3.15
N VAL A 53 -5.10 9.58 2.33
CA VAL A 53 -4.44 8.43 1.69
C VAL A 53 -4.75 8.43 0.20
N ALA A 54 -3.82 7.94 -0.63
CA ALA A 54 -3.99 7.90 -2.07
C ALA A 54 -4.70 6.63 -2.56
N TRP A 55 -4.71 5.57 -1.74
CA TRP A 55 -5.31 4.28 -2.08
C TRP A 55 -5.62 3.46 -0.84
N TRP A 56 -6.43 2.42 -1.02
CA TRP A 56 -6.75 1.47 0.03
C TRP A 56 -7.07 0.11 -0.57
N TYR A 57 -7.07 -0.92 0.27
CA TYR A 57 -7.51 -2.27 -0.10
C TYR A 57 -8.11 -2.97 1.11
N ASP A 58 -8.79 -4.08 0.87
CA ASP A 58 -9.63 -4.80 1.84
C ASP A 58 -9.47 -6.32 1.77
N TRP A 59 -8.39 -6.80 1.15
CA TRP A 59 -8.14 -8.21 0.86
C TRP A 59 -9.19 -8.89 -0.03
N GLY A 60 -10.08 -8.13 -0.66
CA GLY A 60 -11.14 -8.64 -1.53
C GLY A 60 -10.96 -8.26 -3.00
N ASP A 61 -11.52 -9.08 -3.88
CA ASP A 61 -11.61 -8.78 -5.30
C ASP A 61 -12.78 -7.85 -5.60
N ASN A 62 -13.93 -8.10 -4.97
CA ASN A 62 -15.20 -7.47 -5.29
C ASN A 62 -15.70 -6.53 -4.17
N PRO A 63 -16.07 -5.27 -4.49
CA PRO A 63 -16.59 -4.32 -3.52
C PRO A 63 -18.04 -4.60 -3.11
N THR A 64 -18.72 -5.60 -3.69
CA THR A 64 -20.13 -5.93 -3.40
C THR A 64 -20.39 -6.07 -1.90
N TYR A 65 -19.45 -6.64 -1.14
CA TYR A 65 -19.60 -6.72 0.32
C TYR A 65 -19.90 -5.34 0.95
N TRP A 66 -19.27 -4.28 0.44
CA TRP A 66 -19.50 -2.92 0.93
C TRP A 66 -20.78 -2.30 0.39
N THR A 67 -21.07 -2.51 -0.89
CA THR A 67 -22.18 -1.80 -1.56
C THR A 67 -23.53 -2.49 -1.39
N SER A 68 -23.57 -3.79 -1.07
CA SER A 68 -24.82 -4.55 -0.92
C SER A 68 -25.15 -4.96 0.52
N ASN A 69 -24.22 -4.79 1.46
CA ASN A 69 -24.49 -5.11 2.86
C ASN A 69 -25.28 -3.96 3.51
N THR A 70 -26.50 -4.27 3.96
CA THR A 70 -27.40 -3.30 4.59
C THR A 70 -26.83 -2.68 5.86
N GLN A 71 -25.86 -3.34 6.51
CA GLN A 71 -25.10 -2.77 7.63
C GLN A 71 -24.43 -1.43 7.25
N TYR A 72 -24.02 -1.28 5.99
CA TYR A 72 -23.35 -0.07 5.50
C TYR A 72 -24.29 0.85 4.70
N SER A 73 -25.58 0.53 4.65
CA SER A 73 -26.58 1.38 4.00
C SER A 73 -26.65 2.72 4.71
N GLY A 74 -26.30 3.79 4.00
CA GLY A 74 -26.27 5.15 4.54
C GLY A 74 -24.96 5.58 5.20
N CYS A 75 -23.89 4.76 5.15
CA CYS A 75 -22.56 5.17 5.62
C CYS A 75 -21.81 6.12 4.65
N GLY A 76 -22.43 6.53 3.55
CA GLY A 76 -21.80 7.34 2.50
C GLY A 76 -21.01 6.53 1.47
N ASP A 77 -20.34 7.24 0.55
CA ASP A 77 -19.56 6.63 -0.51
C ASP A 77 -18.24 6.04 0.00
N LEU A 78 -17.80 4.96 -0.64
CA LEU A 78 -16.48 4.38 -0.41
C LEU A 78 -15.37 5.39 -0.75
N LEU A 79 -14.18 5.15 -0.19
CA LEU A 79 -12.97 5.81 -0.66
C LEU A 79 -12.68 5.48 -2.12
N GLU A 80 -12.27 6.49 -2.88
CA GLU A 80 -11.75 6.32 -4.23
C GLU A 80 -10.46 5.48 -4.24
N ASN A 81 -10.06 5.01 -5.42
CA ASN A 81 -8.81 4.27 -5.65
C ASN A 81 -8.68 2.98 -4.82
N ARG A 82 -9.79 2.24 -4.66
CA ARG A 82 -9.76 0.87 -4.13
C ARG A 82 -8.92 -0.03 -5.04
N VAL A 83 -8.00 -0.78 -4.45
CA VAL A 83 -7.21 -1.80 -5.14
C VAL A 83 -7.84 -3.16 -4.87
N ALA A 84 -8.18 -3.89 -5.94
CA ALA A 84 -8.74 -5.23 -5.84
C ALA A 84 -7.64 -6.26 -5.56
N MET A 85 -7.97 -7.33 -4.85
CA MET A 85 -7.04 -8.40 -4.52
C MET A 85 -7.61 -9.78 -4.85
N VAL A 86 -6.85 -10.58 -5.60
CA VAL A 86 -7.08 -12.02 -5.71
C VAL A 86 -6.34 -12.69 -4.55
N TRP A 87 -6.99 -12.76 -3.39
CA TRP A 87 -6.36 -13.14 -2.13
C TRP A 87 -5.74 -14.54 -2.15
N GLY A 88 -6.40 -15.52 -2.76
CA GLY A 88 -5.93 -16.90 -2.85
C GLY A 88 -6.59 -17.62 -4.02
N TRP A 89 -6.38 -18.93 -4.14
CA TRP A 89 -7.01 -19.73 -5.18
C TRP A 89 -7.57 -21.02 -4.59
N SER A 90 -8.89 -21.20 -4.63
CA SER A 90 -9.51 -22.46 -4.27
C SER A 90 -10.57 -22.84 -5.29
N SER A 91 -10.80 -24.14 -5.48
CA SER A 91 -11.88 -24.66 -6.34
C SER A 91 -13.29 -24.24 -5.88
N ARG A 92 -13.41 -23.63 -4.69
CA ARG A 92 -14.64 -23.02 -4.16
C ARG A 92 -14.78 -21.53 -4.49
N HIS A 93 -13.78 -20.90 -5.11
CA HIS A 93 -13.77 -19.49 -5.52
C HIS A 93 -13.80 -19.36 -7.05
N ASN A 94 -14.65 -20.13 -7.70
CA ASN A 94 -15.03 -19.90 -9.10
C ASN A 94 -15.95 -18.67 -9.16
N GLY A 95 -15.37 -17.47 -9.09
CA GLY A 95 -16.17 -16.24 -9.07
C GLY A 95 -15.40 -14.96 -8.82
N HIS A 96 -14.08 -14.94 -9.04
CA HIS A 96 -13.33 -13.70 -8.93
C HIS A 96 -13.87 -12.65 -9.91
N VAL A 97 -14.31 -11.51 -9.37
CA VAL A 97 -14.79 -10.39 -10.17
C VAL A 97 -13.94 -9.18 -9.82
N ILE A 98 -13.01 -8.85 -10.71
CA ILE A 98 -12.24 -7.62 -10.63
C ILE A 98 -13.07 -6.48 -11.25
N PRO A 99 -13.48 -5.47 -10.48
CA PRO A 99 -14.22 -4.32 -10.98
C PRO A 99 -13.49 -3.62 -12.12
N SER A 100 -14.23 -3.03 -13.06
CA SER A 100 -13.64 -2.31 -14.19
C SER A 100 -12.92 -1.02 -13.78
N ASP A 101 -13.30 -0.43 -12.65
CA ASP A 101 -12.71 0.77 -12.07
C ASP A 101 -11.48 0.48 -11.18
N ALA A 102 -11.18 -0.79 -10.90
CA ALA A 102 -9.91 -1.15 -10.24
C ALA A 102 -8.75 -0.85 -11.19
N HIS A 103 -7.82 0.02 -10.78
CA HIS A 103 -6.65 0.41 -11.57
C HIS A 103 -5.43 -0.49 -11.38
N TYR A 104 -5.35 -1.17 -10.24
CA TYR A 104 -4.31 -2.13 -9.88
C TYR A 104 -4.96 -3.38 -9.32
N ILE A 105 -4.30 -4.53 -9.49
CA ILE A 105 -4.74 -5.79 -8.89
C ILE A 105 -3.59 -6.38 -8.07
N LEU A 106 -3.83 -6.60 -6.79
CA LEU A 106 -2.97 -7.41 -5.92
C LEU A 106 -3.24 -8.90 -6.19
N GLY A 107 -2.18 -9.69 -6.30
CA GLY A 107 -2.22 -11.14 -6.35
C GLY A 107 -2.30 -11.76 -4.95
N TYR A 108 -1.83 -13.00 -4.84
CA TYR A 108 -2.02 -13.83 -3.65
C TYR A 108 -1.46 -13.25 -2.35
N ASN A 109 -2.22 -13.41 -1.26
CA ASN A 109 -1.87 -13.02 0.10
C ASN A 109 -1.13 -14.15 0.82
N GLU A 110 0.14 -13.96 1.14
CA GLU A 110 0.94 -14.91 1.92
C GLU A 110 0.79 -16.36 1.44
N PRO A 111 1.01 -16.67 0.14
CA PRO A 111 0.76 -18.00 -0.40
C PRO A 111 1.61 -19.09 0.27
N ASN A 112 2.77 -18.75 0.81
CA ASN A 112 3.63 -19.69 1.53
C ASN A 112 3.21 -19.94 2.99
N ASN A 113 2.11 -19.33 3.45
CA ASN A 113 1.57 -19.49 4.81
C ASN A 113 0.32 -20.40 4.78
N PRO A 114 0.34 -21.55 5.49
CA PRO A 114 -0.79 -22.49 5.54
C PRO A 114 -2.10 -21.93 6.10
N ASP A 115 -2.03 -20.85 6.89
CA ASP A 115 -3.19 -20.19 7.49
C ASP A 115 -3.74 -19.04 6.62
N GLN A 116 -3.18 -18.85 5.42
CA GLN A 116 -3.54 -17.78 4.47
C GLN A 116 -3.93 -18.37 3.11
N ALA A 117 -3.45 -17.81 1.99
CA ALA A 117 -3.81 -18.32 0.67
C ALA A 117 -3.37 -19.76 0.44
N HIS A 118 -2.29 -20.18 1.11
CA HIS A 118 -1.78 -21.56 1.14
C HIS A 118 -1.72 -22.20 -0.25
N LEU A 119 -0.84 -21.66 -1.08
CA LEU A 119 -0.58 -22.13 -2.44
C LEU A 119 0.88 -22.51 -2.56
N THR A 120 1.14 -23.68 -3.12
CA THR A 120 2.49 -24.00 -3.60
C THR A 120 2.88 -23.05 -4.75
N PRO A 121 4.18 -22.86 -5.02
CA PRO A 121 4.62 -22.08 -6.18
C PRO A 121 4.04 -22.59 -7.50
N ALA A 122 3.86 -23.91 -7.63
CA ALA A 122 3.30 -24.54 -8.82
C ALA A 122 1.81 -24.26 -9.01
N GLU A 123 1.02 -24.33 -7.94
CA GLU A 123 -0.41 -23.97 -8.00
C GLU A 123 -0.56 -22.49 -8.35
N ALA A 124 0.16 -21.60 -7.65
CA ALA A 124 0.14 -20.18 -7.91
C ALA A 124 0.54 -19.85 -9.36
N ALA A 125 1.61 -20.45 -9.88
CA ALA A 125 2.04 -20.25 -11.27
C ALA A 125 1.01 -20.78 -12.28
N SER A 126 0.35 -21.91 -11.99
CA SER A 126 -0.66 -22.50 -12.88
C SER A 126 -1.93 -21.65 -13.02
N HIS A 127 -2.25 -20.86 -11.99
CA HIS A 127 -3.45 -20.04 -11.93
C HIS A 127 -3.19 -18.56 -12.27
N TRP A 128 -1.94 -18.11 -12.22
CA TRP A 128 -1.56 -16.74 -12.54
C TRP A 128 -2.04 -16.25 -13.93
N PRO A 129 -2.03 -17.05 -15.01
CA PRO A 129 -2.55 -16.61 -16.31
C PRO A 129 -4.01 -16.15 -16.29
N GLU A 130 -4.83 -16.72 -15.39
CA GLU A 130 -6.22 -16.30 -15.22
C GLU A 130 -6.30 -14.95 -14.50
N ILE A 131 -5.40 -14.68 -13.55
CA ILE A 131 -5.25 -13.36 -12.93
C ILE A 131 -4.83 -12.31 -13.97
N GLU A 132 -3.89 -12.65 -14.86
CA GLU A 132 -3.50 -11.79 -15.99
C GLU A 132 -4.69 -11.48 -16.90
N ARG A 133 -5.49 -12.51 -17.23
CA ARG A 133 -6.69 -12.37 -18.05
C ARG A 133 -7.70 -11.42 -17.39
N MET A 134 -7.96 -11.58 -16.09
CA MET A 134 -8.85 -10.70 -15.33
C MET A 134 -8.31 -9.28 -15.24
N ALA A 135 -7.01 -9.11 -15.08
CA ALA A 135 -6.36 -7.80 -15.01
C ALA A 135 -6.34 -7.06 -16.35
N GLY A 136 -6.32 -7.77 -17.48
CA GLY A 136 -6.13 -7.15 -18.80
C GLY A 136 -4.78 -6.42 -18.85
N ASN A 137 -4.79 -5.13 -19.16
CA ASN A 137 -3.57 -4.29 -19.21
C ASN A 137 -3.24 -3.59 -17.88
N ARG A 138 -4.05 -3.79 -16.84
CA ARG A 138 -3.87 -3.12 -15.55
C ARG A 138 -2.72 -3.75 -14.77
N PRO A 139 -1.89 -2.99 -14.03
CA PRO A 139 -0.71 -3.55 -13.39
C PRO A 139 -1.04 -4.59 -12.31
N LEU A 140 -0.24 -5.66 -12.30
CA LEU A 140 -0.28 -6.76 -11.33
C LEU A 140 0.80 -6.59 -10.27
N VAL A 141 0.40 -6.76 -9.02
CA VAL A 141 1.26 -6.60 -7.84
C VAL A 141 1.29 -7.90 -7.03
N GLY A 142 2.46 -8.40 -6.68
CA GLY A 142 2.62 -9.61 -5.87
C GLY A 142 3.23 -10.77 -6.67
N PRO A 143 3.04 -12.02 -6.24
CA PRO A 143 2.41 -12.46 -4.99
C PRO A 143 3.13 -11.94 -3.73
N SER A 144 2.43 -11.91 -2.60
CA SER A 144 2.93 -11.41 -1.30
C SER A 144 3.44 -12.55 -0.40
N ALA A 145 4.43 -13.34 -0.83
CA ALA A 145 5.07 -14.32 0.06
C ALA A 145 5.73 -13.62 1.26
N ILE A 146 5.74 -14.27 2.43
CA ILE A 146 6.19 -13.65 3.69
C ILE A 146 7.44 -14.28 4.30
N LEU A 147 8.18 -13.47 5.05
CA LEU A 147 9.26 -13.93 5.91
C LEU A 147 8.68 -14.66 7.13
N CYS A 148 8.55 -15.99 7.00
CA CYS A 148 7.96 -16.93 7.96
C CYS A 148 8.24 -16.59 9.42
N GLY A 149 9.49 -16.40 9.84
CA GLY A 149 9.78 -15.91 11.18
C GLY A 149 9.11 -16.75 12.28
N HIS A 150 8.11 -16.18 12.97
CA HIS A 150 7.32 -16.87 14.00
C HIS A 150 6.06 -17.58 13.45
N VAL A 151 5.71 -17.32 12.20
CA VAL A 151 4.61 -17.95 11.48
C VAL A 151 5.16 -19.17 10.74
N LYS A 152 4.40 -20.26 10.74
CA LYS A 152 4.75 -21.46 9.99
C LYS A 152 4.61 -21.17 8.50
N CYS A 153 5.58 -21.59 7.71
CA CYS A 153 5.46 -21.69 6.26
C CYS A 153 5.91 -23.06 5.80
N ASP A 154 5.42 -23.46 4.63
CA ASP A 154 5.89 -24.68 3.98
C ASP A 154 7.25 -24.46 3.27
N GLU A 155 7.44 -23.26 2.71
CA GLU A 155 8.69 -22.82 2.07
C GLU A 155 9.09 -21.42 2.57
N THR A 156 10.39 -21.13 2.61
CA THR A 156 10.83 -19.75 2.87
C THR A 156 10.36 -18.82 1.75
N LEU A 157 10.25 -17.53 2.03
CA LEU A 157 9.93 -16.51 1.02
C LEU A 157 10.79 -16.65 -0.25
N TRP A 158 12.09 -16.89 -0.07
CA TRP A 158 13.03 -16.93 -1.20
C TRP A 158 12.81 -18.16 -2.06
N GLU A 159 12.73 -19.34 -1.45
CA GLU A 159 12.44 -20.60 -2.16
C GLU A 159 11.10 -20.50 -2.90
N TRP A 160 10.05 -20.06 -2.21
CA TRP A 160 8.72 -19.97 -2.80
C TRP A 160 8.71 -19.01 -4.00
N MET A 161 9.28 -17.82 -3.86
CA MET A 161 9.30 -16.80 -4.92
C MET A 161 10.21 -17.21 -6.08
N ASP A 162 11.33 -17.86 -5.81
CA ASP A 162 12.24 -18.38 -6.83
C ASP A 162 11.56 -19.46 -7.67
N HIS A 163 10.93 -20.44 -7.02
CA HIS A 163 10.16 -21.48 -7.68
C HIS A 163 8.98 -20.90 -8.47
N PHE A 164 8.28 -19.90 -7.93
CA PHE A 164 7.18 -19.25 -8.64
C PHE A 164 7.66 -18.58 -9.93
N PHE A 165 8.71 -17.75 -9.87
CA PHE A 165 9.25 -17.10 -11.07
C PHE A 165 9.92 -18.07 -12.04
N GLN A 166 10.40 -19.21 -11.56
CA GLN A 166 10.87 -20.30 -12.41
C GLN A 166 9.70 -21.00 -13.13
N LEU A 167 8.57 -21.22 -12.48
CA LEU A 167 7.43 -21.91 -13.10
C LEU A 167 6.60 -20.95 -13.98
N CYS A 168 6.57 -19.67 -13.64
CA CYS A 168 5.81 -18.61 -14.30
C CYS A 168 6.70 -17.75 -15.23
N HIS A 169 7.56 -18.38 -16.03
CA HIS A 169 8.56 -17.68 -16.86
C HIS A 169 7.99 -16.64 -17.83
N GLY A 170 6.74 -16.78 -18.27
CA GLY A 170 6.05 -15.84 -19.17
C GLY A 170 5.06 -14.91 -18.48
N CYS A 171 4.92 -15.00 -17.16
CA CYS A 171 3.89 -14.30 -16.41
C CYS A 171 4.26 -12.83 -16.20
N ARG A 172 3.28 -11.96 -16.41
CA ARG A 172 3.34 -10.54 -16.07
C ARG A 172 3.20 -10.37 -14.57
N VAL A 173 4.26 -9.83 -13.98
CA VAL A 173 4.29 -9.30 -12.62
C VAL A 173 4.94 -7.94 -12.71
N ASP A 174 4.16 -6.86 -12.57
CA ASP A 174 4.63 -5.49 -12.77
C ASP A 174 5.32 -4.96 -11.50
N TYR A 175 4.81 -5.33 -10.33
CA TYR A 175 5.35 -4.99 -9.02
C TYR A 175 5.38 -6.23 -8.12
N LEU A 176 6.32 -6.25 -7.19
CA LEU A 176 6.29 -7.20 -6.07
C LEU A 176 5.45 -6.65 -4.93
N ALA A 177 4.99 -7.53 -4.06
CA ALA A 177 4.39 -7.15 -2.79
C ALA A 177 5.21 -7.70 -1.62
N ALA A 178 5.20 -7.00 -0.49
CA ALA A 178 5.94 -7.36 0.72
C ALA A 178 5.17 -6.97 1.98
N HIS A 179 5.25 -7.83 3.00
CA HIS A 179 4.72 -7.57 4.34
C HIS A 179 5.87 -7.38 5.34
N LEU A 180 5.83 -6.32 6.14
CA LEU A 180 6.90 -5.93 7.06
C LEU A 180 6.42 -5.93 8.52
N TYR A 181 6.78 -6.98 9.24
CA TYR A 181 6.42 -7.17 10.64
C TYR A 181 7.63 -7.60 11.48
N LYS A 182 8.82 -7.05 11.18
CA LYS A 182 10.03 -7.27 12.00
C LYS A 182 10.28 -6.13 12.98
N GLY A 183 9.68 -4.97 12.73
CA GLY A 183 9.76 -3.81 13.61
C GLY A 183 11.14 -3.18 13.70
N ASN A 184 11.93 -3.33 12.64
CA ASN A 184 13.23 -2.70 12.52
C ASN A 184 13.35 -2.12 11.11
N ALA A 185 13.19 -0.80 11.02
CA ALA A 185 13.10 -0.10 9.74
C ALA A 185 14.34 -0.32 8.86
N GLN A 186 15.54 -0.38 9.44
CA GLN A 186 16.77 -0.63 8.70
C GLN A 186 16.80 -2.03 8.08
N LYS A 187 16.48 -3.07 8.86
CA LYS A 187 16.46 -4.45 8.36
C LYS A 187 15.37 -4.67 7.33
N GLU A 188 14.23 -4.03 7.52
CA GLU A 188 13.11 -4.10 6.58
C GLU A 188 13.44 -3.40 5.25
N MET A 189 14.05 -2.21 5.28
CA MET A 189 14.55 -1.59 4.06
C MET A 189 15.62 -2.44 3.37
N ALA A 190 16.54 -3.05 4.11
CA ALA A 190 17.53 -3.97 3.54
C ALA A 190 16.88 -5.21 2.91
N PHE A 191 15.79 -5.70 3.47
CA PHE A 191 14.98 -6.77 2.89
C PHE A 191 14.34 -6.36 1.56
N LEU A 192 13.75 -5.16 1.50
CA LEU A 192 13.19 -4.62 0.25
C LEU A 192 14.28 -4.45 -0.83
N GLU A 193 15.44 -3.92 -0.47
CA GLU A 193 16.58 -3.81 -1.40
C GLU A 193 17.01 -5.19 -1.92
N ARG A 194 17.06 -6.21 -1.05
CA ARG A 194 17.37 -7.58 -1.48
C ARG A 194 16.32 -8.15 -2.45
N MET A 195 15.03 -7.90 -2.21
CA MET A 195 13.98 -8.30 -3.15
C MET A 195 14.16 -7.58 -4.50
N TYR A 196 14.42 -6.28 -4.49
CA TYR A 196 14.64 -5.50 -5.70
C TYR A 196 15.87 -5.98 -6.49
N GLN A 197 16.98 -6.28 -5.82
CA GLN A 197 18.19 -6.81 -6.48
C GLN A 197 17.98 -8.21 -7.04
N ARG A 198 17.09 -9.02 -6.45
CA ARG A 198 16.84 -10.40 -6.90
C ARG A 198 15.88 -10.48 -8.08
N TYR A 199 14.82 -9.65 -8.07
CA TYR A 199 13.72 -9.77 -9.03
C TYR A 199 13.57 -8.55 -9.94
N HIS A 200 14.33 -7.48 -9.72
CA HIS A 200 14.38 -6.25 -10.53
C HIS A 200 13.01 -5.60 -10.76
N LYS A 201 12.13 -5.67 -9.75
CA LYS A 201 10.77 -5.11 -9.76
C LYS A 201 10.58 -4.21 -8.56
N LYS A 202 9.94 -3.05 -8.78
CA LYS A 202 9.52 -2.16 -7.68
C LYS A 202 8.53 -2.87 -6.77
N ILE A 203 8.46 -2.42 -5.51
CA ILE A 203 7.79 -3.15 -4.43
C ILE A 203 6.66 -2.30 -3.86
N TRP A 204 5.53 -2.94 -3.60
CA TRP A 204 4.46 -2.43 -2.76
C TRP A 204 4.60 -3.06 -1.37
N VAL A 205 4.69 -2.23 -0.34
CA VAL A 205 4.61 -2.69 1.04
C VAL A 205 3.14 -2.74 1.43
N THR A 206 2.46 -3.83 1.10
CA THR A 206 1.00 -3.92 1.26
C THR A 206 0.57 -4.05 2.71
N GLU A 207 1.48 -4.46 3.60
CA GLU A 207 1.23 -4.51 5.04
C GLU A 207 2.49 -4.18 5.83
N PHE A 208 2.36 -3.34 6.86
CA PHE A 208 3.39 -3.15 7.87
C PHE A 208 2.85 -2.59 9.18
N ALA A 209 3.43 -3.05 10.29
CA ALA A 209 3.28 -2.53 11.65
C ALA A 209 4.28 -3.23 12.59
N LEU A 210 4.39 -2.78 13.86
CA LEU A 210 5.00 -3.64 14.88
C LEU A 210 4.04 -4.78 15.23
N PRO A 211 4.44 -6.06 15.14
CA PRO A 211 3.59 -7.20 15.49
C PRO A 211 3.47 -7.39 17.00
N ASN A 212 2.52 -8.19 17.45
CA ASN A 212 2.37 -8.57 18.86
C ASN A 212 2.11 -7.36 19.78
N ASN A 213 2.46 -7.49 21.06
CA ASN A 213 2.14 -6.51 22.09
C ASN A 213 3.22 -5.42 22.21
N HIS A 214 2.95 -4.27 21.59
CA HIS A 214 3.73 -3.03 21.72
C HIS A 214 2.84 -1.88 22.17
N THR A 215 3.42 -0.80 22.66
CA THR A 215 2.69 0.43 22.99
C THR A 215 2.41 1.25 21.72
N GLU A 216 1.42 2.15 21.78
CA GLU A 216 1.18 3.13 20.71
C GLU A 216 2.43 3.98 20.45
N GLU A 217 3.16 4.36 21.50
CA GLU A 217 4.42 5.09 21.38
C GLU A 217 5.47 4.30 20.57
N ALA A 218 5.57 2.99 20.80
CA ALA A 218 6.47 2.15 20.02
C ALA A 218 6.06 2.09 18.54
N GLN A 219 4.76 1.99 18.24
CA GLN A 219 4.26 2.06 16.86
C GLN A 219 4.63 3.40 16.20
N ILE A 220 4.43 4.51 16.90
CA ILE A 220 4.79 5.85 16.42
C ILE A 220 6.30 5.97 16.21
N ASN A 221 7.13 5.46 17.12
CA ASN A 221 8.58 5.50 16.98
C ASN A 221 9.06 4.66 15.80
N TYR A 222 8.44 3.51 15.55
CA TYR A 222 8.67 2.75 14.33
C TYR A 222 8.27 3.53 13.07
N MET A 223 7.09 4.17 13.05
CA MET A 223 6.64 5.02 11.93
C MET A 223 7.62 6.17 11.65
N LYS A 224 8.14 6.85 12.69
CA LYS A 224 9.16 7.90 12.56
C LYS A 224 10.41 7.42 11.81
N GLU A 225 10.75 6.14 11.93
CA GLU A 225 11.91 5.57 11.24
C GLU A 225 11.60 5.04 9.84
N ILE A 226 10.48 4.32 9.66
CA ILE A 226 10.20 3.62 8.41
C ILE A 226 9.54 4.52 7.36
N LEU A 227 8.61 5.41 7.73
CA LEU A 227 7.85 6.20 6.75
C LEU A 227 8.75 7.11 5.89
N PRO A 228 9.73 7.86 6.45
CA PRO A 228 10.66 8.65 5.63
C PRO A 228 11.46 7.80 4.65
N ARG A 229 11.80 6.56 5.02
CA ARG A 229 12.57 5.64 4.16
C ARG A 229 11.72 5.08 3.03
N LEU A 230 10.47 4.73 3.29
CA LEU A 230 9.52 4.29 2.26
C LEU A 230 9.21 5.42 1.26
N GLU A 231 9.04 6.65 1.77
CA GLU A 231 8.84 7.84 0.92
C GLU A 231 10.04 8.13 0.03
N ALA A 232 11.25 8.15 0.58
CA ALA A 232 12.46 8.48 -0.16
C ALA A 232 12.92 7.37 -1.12
N SER A 233 12.54 6.12 -0.87
CA SER A 233 13.02 4.98 -1.66
C SER A 233 12.44 4.95 -3.08
N PRO A 234 13.26 4.87 -4.13
CA PRO A 234 12.78 4.77 -5.52
C PRO A 234 12.28 3.35 -5.87
N ILE A 235 12.63 2.34 -5.07
CA ILE A 235 12.21 0.96 -5.28
C ILE A 235 10.83 0.68 -4.65
N VAL A 236 10.39 1.50 -3.68
CA VAL A 236 9.07 1.42 -3.07
C VAL A 236 8.08 2.24 -3.89
N ALA A 237 7.10 1.57 -4.50
CA ALA A 237 6.05 2.20 -5.29
C ALA A 237 4.87 2.64 -4.41
N ARG A 238 4.47 1.84 -3.42
CA ARG A 238 3.37 2.15 -2.48
C ARG A 238 3.57 1.45 -1.14
N TYR A 239 2.90 1.93 -0.10
CA TYR A 239 2.85 1.29 1.22
C TYR A 239 1.47 1.44 1.88
N ALA A 240 1.04 0.46 2.68
CA ALA A 240 -0.22 0.51 3.41
C ALA A 240 -0.07 0.01 4.86
N TRP A 241 -0.47 0.86 5.82
CA TRP A 241 -0.40 0.50 7.24
C TRP A 241 -1.40 -0.59 7.58
N PHE A 242 -0.98 -1.55 8.41
CA PHE A 242 -1.85 -2.57 9.00
C PHE A 242 -2.13 -2.26 10.47
N SER A 243 -3.33 -1.86 10.87
CA SER A 243 -4.54 -1.72 10.05
C SER A 243 -5.37 -0.52 10.49
N SER A 244 -6.36 -0.16 9.66
CA SER A 244 -7.32 0.90 9.96
C SER A 244 -7.94 0.76 11.34
N ARG A 245 -8.45 -0.42 11.67
CA ARG A 245 -8.98 -0.76 12.99
C ARG A 245 -8.55 -2.16 13.39
N HIS A 246 -8.19 -2.31 14.66
CA HIS A 246 -7.82 -3.61 15.22
C HIS A 246 -8.89 -4.69 15.01
N LEU A 247 -8.42 -5.85 14.59
CA LEU A 247 -9.20 -7.07 14.42
C LEU A 247 -8.94 -7.98 15.61
N LYS A 248 -10.01 -8.51 16.23
CA LYS A 248 -9.93 -9.32 17.46
C LYS A 248 -8.96 -10.51 17.35
N ASP A 249 -8.83 -11.09 16.17
CA ASP A 249 -7.99 -12.27 15.90
C ASP A 249 -6.67 -11.92 15.16
N ALA A 250 -6.32 -10.64 15.04
CA ALA A 250 -5.06 -10.25 14.40
C ALA A 250 -3.87 -10.42 15.36
N PHE A 251 -2.74 -10.86 14.81
CA PHE A 251 -1.46 -10.91 15.52
C PHE A 251 -0.92 -9.50 15.83
N VAL A 252 -1.43 -8.47 15.15
CA VAL A 252 -1.17 -7.06 15.45
C VAL A 252 -2.19 -6.57 16.48
N MET A 253 -1.70 -6.13 17.64
CA MET A 253 -2.53 -5.70 18.76
C MET A 253 -3.23 -4.35 18.52
N HIS A 254 -4.20 -4.05 19.37
CA HIS A 254 -5.03 -2.84 19.30
C HIS A 254 -4.24 -1.52 19.28
N THR A 255 -3.02 -1.52 19.80
CA THR A 255 -2.13 -0.37 19.82
C THR A 255 -1.60 0.03 18.44
N ALA A 256 -1.74 -0.79 17.40
CA ALA A 256 -1.45 -0.40 16.02
C ALA A 256 -2.65 0.20 15.28
N SER A 257 -3.84 0.19 15.90
CA SER A 257 -5.09 0.64 15.30
C SER A 257 -4.99 2.12 14.95
N LEU A 258 -5.38 2.52 13.73
CA LEU A 258 -5.48 3.94 13.39
C LEU A 258 -6.74 4.58 13.99
N LEU A 259 -7.79 3.79 14.23
CA LEU A 259 -9.07 4.26 14.77
C LEU A 259 -9.40 3.64 16.14
N GLU A 260 -10.06 4.41 16.99
CA GLU A 260 -10.53 4.03 18.33
C GLU A 260 -11.61 2.95 18.26
N ALA A 261 -11.47 1.82 18.97
CA ALA A 261 -12.25 0.58 18.80
C ALA A 261 -13.75 0.71 18.41
N ASN A 262 -14.48 1.68 18.97
CA ASN A 262 -15.92 1.87 18.76
C ASN A 262 -16.31 3.22 18.13
N SER A 263 -15.38 3.93 17.49
CA SER A 263 -15.68 5.20 16.79
C SER A 263 -14.73 5.48 15.63
N SER A 264 -15.12 6.40 14.74
CA SER A 264 -14.27 6.95 13.68
C SER A 264 -13.28 8.02 14.19
N THR A 265 -12.96 7.98 15.49
CA THR A 265 -11.94 8.88 16.07
C THR A 265 -10.56 8.28 15.84
N LEU A 266 -9.58 9.11 15.47
CA LEU A 266 -8.19 8.69 15.33
C LEU A 266 -7.56 8.41 16.70
N THR A 267 -6.84 7.31 16.79
CA THR A 267 -5.89 7.07 17.89
C THR A 267 -4.66 8.00 17.73
N PRO A 268 -3.76 8.09 18.71
CA PRO A 268 -2.47 8.75 18.53
C PRO A 268 -1.66 8.20 17.34
N VAL A 269 -1.72 6.88 17.10
CA VAL A 269 -1.08 6.21 15.96
C VAL A 269 -1.73 6.63 14.65
N GLY A 270 -3.07 6.65 14.62
CA GLY A 270 -3.86 7.14 13.50
C GLY A 270 -3.51 8.56 13.09
N LYS A 271 -3.48 9.45 14.08
CA LYS A 271 -3.12 10.84 13.89
C LYS A 271 -1.72 10.96 13.31
N PHE A 272 -0.73 10.28 13.89
CA PHE A 272 0.64 10.34 13.38
C PHE A 272 0.75 9.87 11.92
N TYR A 273 0.12 8.73 11.57
CA TYR A 273 0.18 8.18 10.22
C TYR A 273 -0.45 9.10 9.17
N LEU A 274 -1.62 9.67 9.49
CA LEU A 274 -2.35 10.52 8.54
C LEU A 274 -1.81 11.95 8.48
N ASP A 275 -1.20 12.47 9.55
CA ASP A 275 -0.52 13.78 9.59
C ASP A 275 0.90 13.71 8.99
N PHE A 276 1.45 12.52 8.75
CA PHE A 276 2.79 12.39 8.14
C PHE A 276 2.78 12.81 6.67
N HIS A 277 3.51 13.85 6.31
CA HIS A 277 3.73 14.24 4.91
C HIS A 277 5.21 14.13 4.57
N ARG A 278 5.53 13.89 3.30
CA ARG A 278 6.92 13.91 2.84
C ARG A 278 7.46 15.32 3.08
N SER A 279 8.49 15.45 3.91
CA SER A 279 9.26 16.69 3.98
C SER A 279 9.90 16.93 2.62
N GLY A 280 9.60 18.08 2.01
CA GLY A 280 10.16 18.51 0.73
C GLY A 280 11.68 18.52 0.72
#